data_AF-A0A7S4IAS5-F1
#
_entry.id   AF-A0A7S4IAS5-F1
#
_cell.length_a   1.000
_cell.length_b   1.000
_cell.length_c   1.000
_cell.angle_alpha   90.00
_cell.angle_beta   90.00
_cell.angle_gamma   90.00
#
_symmetry.space_group_name_H-M   'P 1'
#
loop_
_entity.id
_entity.type
_entity.pdbx_description
1 polymer ?
#
loop_
_entity_poly.entity_id
_entity_poly.type
_entity_poly.pdbx_seq_one_letter_code
_entity_poly.pdbx_strand_id
1 'polypeptide(L)'
;SVMTLYSNLTLSEPGGPSASVFLPSGAAGGGIIEGGPSPLPTYYESSRFEWSSMIGSLRPRVSRDPDVSTISERLQHVLYGIDMWRVPHDPQWPESGVGLAAEFGCGDEGAACIPGRDWLEELPPGAREITNGVLGYEEADVDEPFLKIGVGKLRKGSCASCDPDDLGPGGYKFNNPYLFFKAPSWRIIESNDSSIIMESEEILDPSERKAQSKKTYGYRLRKSISISDGLKADATSLIVETTLTNLGSESFSTPWYSHHFFTCDGYPVGADEKGYAVDFDINPSPEGQPLYSDLNWATPLGQYADVTGDSAKKSVRVALNREVEEGIRMKIELPDDGETEGAFVLHGCGASVSASVPSTSIKGQIEMYAFNLYAERGTLSPEALFLISAKPGESVQWAQHITFAEDSGNFERRTRFKSTQKGFFSHSPSSGLMLGMGVLGGVLLSMKVLNNFLPSGFRQNDGYSQI
;
A
#
# COMPACT_ATOMS: atom_id res chain seq x y z
N SER A 1 -17.70 -6.75 21.48
CA SER A 1 -16.30 -6.75 21.04
C SER A 1 -15.52 -5.89 22.01
N VAL A 2 -14.35 -6.35 22.45
CA VAL A 2 -13.42 -5.47 23.16
C VAL A 2 -12.72 -4.69 22.06
N MET A 3 -13.09 -3.42 21.84
CA MET A 3 -12.26 -2.54 21.03
C MET A 3 -10.92 -2.46 21.76
N THR A 4 -9.89 -3.10 21.22
CA THR A 4 -8.53 -2.95 21.72
C THR A 4 -8.17 -1.47 21.55
N LEU A 5 -8.16 -0.73 22.65
CA LEU A 5 -7.76 0.68 22.67
C LEU A 5 -6.25 0.71 22.53
N TYR A 6 -5.78 0.80 21.29
CA TYR A 6 -4.37 1.05 21.04
C TYR A 6 -4.00 2.48 21.46
N SER A 7 -2.75 2.70 21.84
CA SER A 7 -2.21 4.05 22.05
C SER A 7 -2.35 4.88 20.78
N ASN A 8 -3.21 5.89 20.82
CA ASN A 8 -3.45 6.81 19.72
C ASN A 8 -3.60 8.25 20.21
N LEU A 9 -3.40 9.19 19.27
CA LEU A 9 -3.73 10.60 19.41
C LEU A 9 -4.82 10.93 18.38
N THR A 10 -5.89 11.59 18.79
CA THR A 10 -6.86 12.13 17.85
C THR A 10 -6.45 13.56 17.50
N LEU A 11 -6.09 13.80 16.25
CA LEU A 11 -5.96 15.15 15.70
C LEU A 11 -7.35 15.63 15.29
N SER A 12 -7.71 16.87 15.62
CA SER A 12 -9.01 17.45 15.28
C SER A 12 -8.97 18.96 15.18
N GLU A 13 -9.82 19.50 14.31
CA GLU A 13 -10.16 20.91 14.30
C GLU A 13 -11.52 21.13 15.03
N PRO A 14 -11.72 22.23 15.78
CA PRO A 14 -12.97 22.49 16.47
C PRO A 14 -14.19 22.50 15.54
N GLY A 15 -15.10 21.52 15.70
CA GLY A 15 -16.26 21.35 14.81
C GLY A 15 -15.90 20.96 13.37
N GLY A 16 -14.65 20.55 13.16
CA GLY A 16 -14.07 20.17 11.89
C GLY A 16 -13.79 18.67 11.79
N PRO A 17 -12.90 18.29 10.86
CA PRO A 17 -12.50 16.90 10.69
C PRO A 17 -11.66 16.38 11.86
N SER A 18 -11.55 15.06 11.94
CA SER A 18 -10.63 14.39 12.86
C SER A 18 -9.94 13.20 12.24
N ALA A 19 -8.71 12.93 12.68
CA ALA A 19 -7.90 11.80 12.27
C ALA A 19 -7.33 11.11 13.51
N SER A 20 -7.40 9.78 13.55
CA SER A 20 -6.74 9.00 14.60
C SER A 20 -5.31 8.71 14.18
N VAL A 21 -4.32 9.06 14.98
CA VAL A 21 -2.90 8.75 14.75
C VAL A 21 -2.46 7.69 15.76
N PHE A 22 -2.14 6.49 15.29
CA PHE A 22 -1.52 5.45 16.09
C PHE A 22 -0.09 5.83 16.48
N LEU A 23 0.18 5.81 17.78
CA LEU A 23 1.48 6.15 18.31
C LEU A 23 2.33 4.88 18.44
N PRO A 24 3.59 4.89 17.96
CA PRO A 24 4.49 3.77 18.15
C PRO A 24 4.90 3.65 19.63
N SER A 25 5.43 2.49 20.00
CA SER A 25 5.94 2.27 21.35
C SER A 25 7.00 3.31 21.75
N GLY A 26 6.95 3.72 23.01
CA GLY A 26 7.83 4.77 23.56
C GLY A 26 7.40 6.22 23.25
N ALA A 27 6.56 6.47 22.23
CA ALA A 27 6.19 7.84 21.86
C ALA A 27 5.29 8.52 22.91
N ALA A 28 4.35 7.79 23.51
CA ALA A 28 3.30 8.35 24.37
C ALA A 28 3.78 8.87 25.74
N GLY A 29 5.09 9.13 25.92
CA GLY A 29 5.61 9.71 27.16
C GLY A 29 5.36 8.85 28.40
N GLY A 30 5.08 7.56 28.20
CA GLY A 30 4.93 6.56 29.24
C GLY A 30 6.27 6.26 29.88
N GLY A 31 6.84 7.25 30.58
CA GLY A 31 7.56 6.92 31.80
C GLY A 31 6.63 6.00 32.58
N ILE A 32 7.12 4.81 32.89
CA ILE A 32 6.44 3.90 33.81
C ILE A 32 6.17 4.73 35.06
N ILE A 33 4.95 5.25 35.23
CA ILE A 33 4.53 5.78 36.50
C ILE A 33 4.49 4.53 37.37
N GLU A 34 5.47 4.36 38.25
CA GLU A 34 5.45 3.27 39.24
C GLU A 34 4.11 3.33 39.98
N GLY A 35 3.21 2.37 39.70
CA GLY A 35 1.87 2.29 40.27
C GLY A 35 0.71 2.83 39.40
N GLY A 36 0.96 3.29 38.18
CA GLY A 36 -0.11 3.63 37.21
C GLY A 36 -0.71 2.39 36.52
N PRO A 37 -1.90 2.50 35.90
CA PRO A 37 -2.44 1.43 35.06
C PRO A 37 -1.43 1.06 33.97
N SER A 38 -1.35 -0.23 33.63
CA SER A 38 -0.48 -0.75 32.56
C SER A 38 -0.60 0.15 31.32
N PRO A 39 0.52 0.51 30.66
CA PRO A 39 0.47 1.32 29.44
C PRO A 39 -0.50 0.66 28.45
N LEU A 40 -1.31 1.50 27.79
CA LEU A 40 -2.21 1.03 26.73
C LEU A 40 -1.38 0.23 25.70
N PRO A 41 -1.93 -0.87 25.16
CA PRO A 41 -1.24 -1.62 24.11
C PRO A 41 -0.92 -0.66 22.95
N THR A 42 0.28 -0.70 22.42
CA THR A 42 0.64 0.08 21.23
C THR A 42 0.11 -0.63 20.00
N TYR A 43 -0.37 0.10 19.00
CA TYR A 43 -0.72 -0.54 17.73
C TYR A 43 0.55 -1.09 17.07
N TYR A 44 1.66 -0.36 17.11
CA TYR A 44 2.93 -0.85 16.57
C TYR A 44 4.06 -0.64 17.58
N GLU A 45 4.99 -1.60 17.67
CA GLU A 45 6.25 -1.34 18.37
C GLU A 45 7.13 -0.32 17.63
N SER A 46 6.96 -0.19 16.31
CA SER A 46 7.74 0.69 15.44
C SER A 46 6.88 1.51 14.47
N SER A 47 7.42 2.52 13.80
CA SER A 47 6.60 3.18 12.76
C SER A 47 6.53 2.30 11.52
N ARG A 48 5.32 2.14 11.02
CA ARG A 48 5.12 1.85 9.61
C ARG A 48 5.40 3.18 8.90
N PHE A 49 6.42 3.22 8.06
CA PHE A 49 7.02 4.47 7.56
C PHE A 49 6.08 5.30 6.67
N GLU A 50 4.93 4.76 6.27
CA GLU A 50 3.89 5.42 5.47
C GLU A 50 2.72 5.89 6.35
N TRP A 51 1.79 6.67 5.80
CA TRP A 51 0.75 7.34 6.59
C TRP A 51 -0.48 6.47 6.90
N SER A 52 -0.94 5.61 5.99
CA SER A 52 -2.17 4.81 6.14
C SER A 52 -2.12 3.78 7.26
N SER A 53 -0.93 3.49 7.74
CA SER A 53 -0.70 2.65 8.90
C SER A 53 -0.62 3.43 10.20
N MET A 54 -0.03 4.63 10.20
CA MET A 54 -0.01 5.50 11.38
C MET A 54 -1.31 6.26 11.56
N ILE A 55 -2.11 6.42 10.51
CA ILE A 55 -3.36 7.17 10.53
C ILE A 55 -4.50 6.17 10.35
N GLY A 56 -5.24 5.94 11.43
CA GLY A 56 -6.44 5.12 11.44
C GLY A 56 -7.66 5.91 10.98
N SER A 57 -8.78 5.73 11.70
CA SER A 57 -10.06 6.31 11.32
C SER A 57 -9.98 7.82 11.11
N LEU A 58 -10.31 8.22 9.89
CA LEU A 58 -10.51 9.59 9.49
C LEU A 58 -12.01 9.87 9.35
N ARG A 59 -12.43 10.99 9.95
CA ARG A 59 -13.81 11.46 9.90
C ARG A 59 -13.81 12.87 9.28
N PRO A 60 -14.17 13.01 8.00
CA PRO A 60 -14.25 14.32 7.38
C PRO A 60 -15.36 15.15 8.03
N ARG A 61 -15.33 16.46 7.79
CA ARG A 61 -16.40 17.36 8.21
C ARG A 61 -17.71 16.93 7.55
N VAL A 62 -18.78 16.88 8.32
CA VAL A 62 -20.13 16.68 7.80
C VAL A 62 -20.52 17.93 7.01
N SER A 63 -20.78 17.80 5.71
CA SER A 63 -21.22 18.94 4.88
C SER A 63 -22.45 19.59 5.51
N ARG A 64 -22.44 20.92 5.58
CA ARG A 64 -23.58 21.72 6.01
C ARG A 64 -24.54 21.87 4.85
N ASP A 65 -25.30 20.84 4.51
CA ASP A 65 -26.47 21.02 3.65
C ASP A 65 -27.45 22.00 4.35
N PRO A 66 -27.72 23.19 3.82
CA PRO A 66 -28.64 24.13 4.46
C PRO A 66 -30.10 23.64 4.43
N ASP A 67 -30.46 22.71 3.55
CA ASP A 67 -31.85 22.27 3.32
C ASP A 67 -32.22 20.98 4.09
N VAL A 68 -31.24 20.20 4.57
CA VAL A 68 -31.49 19.04 5.42
C VAL A 68 -31.61 19.48 6.87
N SER A 69 -32.84 19.83 7.27
CA SER A 69 -33.21 20.35 8.60
C SER A 69 -33.01 19.37 9.77
N THR A 70 -32.70 18.10 9.51
CA THR A 70 -32.46 17.06 10.51
C THR A 70 -30.99 16.63 10.50
N ILE A 71 -30.21 17.11 11.48
CA ILE A 71 -28.79 16.75 11.70
C ILE A 71 -28.58 15.22 11.80
N SER A 72 -29.63 14.46 12.15
CA SER A 72 -29.58 13.02 12.39
C SER A 72 -29.46 12.12 11.15
N GLU A 73 -29.61 12.63 9.94
CA GLU A 73 -29.54 11.81 8.71
C GLU A 73 -28.24 11.96 7.90
N ARG A 74 -27.32 12.82 8.32
CA ARG A 74 -26.02 12.94 7.63
C ARG A 74 -25.08 11.83 8.10
N LEU A 75 -24.83 10.88 7.21
CA LEU A 75 -23.84 9.83 7.44
C LEU A 75 -22.46 10.46 7.50
N GLN A 76 -21.88 10.49 8.70
CA GLN A 76 -20.45 10.76 8.84
C GLN A 76 -19.71 9.50 8.43
N HIS A 77 -19.10 9.52 7.25
CA HIS A 77 -18.28 8.41 6.81
C HIS A 77 -17.05 8.25 7.70
N VAL A 78 -16.67 7.00 7.95
CA VAL A 78 -15.38 6.65 8.55
C VAL A 78 -14.50 6.10 7.44
N LEU A 79 -13.52 6.91 7.02
CA LEU A 79 -12.54 6.51 6.04
C LEU A 79 -11.35 5.87 6.76
N TYR A 80 -10.69 4.90 6.13
CA TYR A 80 -9.55 4.16 6.72
C TYR A 80 -9.93 3.52 8.08
N GLY A 81 -11.10 2.88 8.08
CA GLY A 81 -11.60 2.11 9.23
C GLY A 81 -10.64 0.97 9.59
N ILE A 82 -10.44 0.78 10.90
CA ILE A 82 -9.47 -0.19 11.45
C ILE A 82 -10.06 -1.59 11.58
N ASP A 83 -11.35 -1.73 11.29
CA ASP A 83 -12.15 -2.94 11.42
C ASP A 83 -11.86 -3.97 10.33
N MET A 84 -11.33 -3.53 9.18
CA MET A 84 -11.12 -4.38 8.01
C MET A 84 -9.66 -4.75 7.77
N TRP A 85 -8.70 -4.19 8.52
CA TRP A 85 -7.27 -4.48 8.32
C TRP A 85 -6.61 -5.16 9.53
N ARG A 86 -6.29 -6.45 9.36
CA ARG A 86 -5.47 -7.29 10.26
C ARG A 86 -5.80 -7.15 11.74
N VAL A 87 -7.04 -7.53 12.10
CA VAL A 87 -7.50 -7.61 13.49
C VAL A 87 -7.52 -9.08 13.95
N PRO A 88 -6.86 -9.43 15.08
CA PRO A 88 -6.05 -8.57 15.93
C PRO A 88 -4.69 -8.25 15.27
N HIS A 89 -4.24 -7.01 15.45
CA HIS A 89 -2.92 -6.61 15.00
C HIS A 89 -1.87 -7.05 16.03
N ASP A 90 -0.78 -7.65 15.58
CA ASP A 90 0.36 -7.99 16.43
C ASP A 90 1.41 -6.87 16.39
N PRO A 91 1.54 -6.07 17.46
CA PRO A 91 2.50 -4.96 17.48
C PRO A 91 3.95 -5.42 17.41
N GLN A 92 4.23 -6.69 17.69
CA GLN A 92 5.57 -7.30 17.64
C GLN A 92 5.91 -7.85 16.25
N TRP A 93 5.07 -7.61 15.25
CA TRP A 93 5.23 -8.16 13.90
C TRP A 93 5.76 -7.09 12.93
N PRO A 94 7.10 -6.93 12.79
CA PRO A 94 7.71 -5.95 11.88
C PRO A 94 7.76 -6.45 10.42
N GLU A 95 6.66 -6.98 9.92
CA GLU A 95 6.51 -7.47 8.53
C GLU A 95 6.50 -6.34 7.48
N SER A 96 6.16 -6.69 6.23
CA SER A 96 6.24 -5.85 5.04
C SER A 96 5.60 -4.48 5.21
N GLY A 97 4.43 -4.42 5.85
CA GLY A 97 3.74 -3.16 6.06
C GLY A 97 4.40 -2.26 7.10
N VAL A 98 5.42 -2.72 7.85
CA VAL A 98 6.14 -1.92 8.85
C VAL A 98 7.51 -1.49 8.34
N GLY A 99 7.70 -0.19 8.12
CA GLY A 99 8.97 0.46 7.78
C GLY A 99 9.09 0.91 6.32
N LEU A 100 10.26 1.44 5.94
CA LEU A 100 10.71 1.42 4.55
C LEU A 100 11.09 -0.02 4.25
N ALA A 101 10.16 -0.78 3.70
CA ALA A 101 10.50 -1.92 2.87
C ALA A 101 10.07 -1.57 1.45
N ALA A 102 10.86 -1.96 0.47
CA ALA A 102 10.30 -2.13 -0.86
C ALA A 102 9.19 -3.19 -0.76
N GLU A 103 7.95 -2.82 -1.02
CA GLU A 103 6.87 -3.78 -1.19
C GLU A 103 6.67 -4.02 -2.69
N PHE A 104 6.77 -5.29 -3.09
CA PHE A 104 6.27 -5.85 -4.35
C PHE A 104 6.91 -5.32 -5.63
N GLY A 105 7.74 -6.18 -6.25
CA GLY A 105 8.37 -5.95 -7.55
C GLY A 105 9.86 -5.63 -7.46
N CYS A 106 10.38 -5.35 -6.25
CA CYS A 106 11.80 -5.16 -6.03
C CYS A 106 12.21 -5.60 -4.62
N GLY A 107 13.07 -6.62 -4.50
CA GLY A 107 13.62 -7.03 -3.19
C GLY A 107 12.64 -7.76 -2.27
N ASP A 108 11.59 -8.39 -2.82
CA ASP A 108 10.73 -9.35 -2.09
C ASP A 108 11.59 -10.46 -1.46
N GLU A 109 12.64 -10.85 -2.18
CA GLU A 109 13.65 -11.79 -1.77
C GLU A 109 15.04 -11.16 -1.87
N GLY A 110 15.82 -11.19 -0.78
CA GLY A 110 17.14 -10.56 -0.68
C GLY A 110 17.11 -9.15 -0.10
N ALA A 111 18.28 -8.62 0.29
CA ALA A 111 18.41 -7.29 0.92
C ALA A 111 18.58 -6.14 -0.10
N ALA A 112 18.86 -6.50 -1.35
CA ALA A 112 18.94 -5.58 -2.47
C ALA A 112 17.62 -5.55 -3.22
N CYS A 113 17.26 -4.37 -3.70
CA CYS A 113 16.19 -4.17 -4.64
C CYS A 113 16.84 -4.15 -6.03
N ILE A 114 16.58 -5.21 -6.82
CA ILE A 114 16.86 -5.24 -8.25
C ILE A 114 15.52 -4.96 -8.93
N PRO A 115 15.28 -3.74 -9.44
CA PRO A 115 14.05 -3.45 -10.17
C PRO A 115 13.84 -4.44 -11.32
N GLY A 116 12.60 -4.67 -11.75
CA GLY A 116 12.29 -5.59 -12.84
C GLY A 116 13.23 -5.44 -14.05
N ARG A 117 13.50 -6.58 -14.70
CA ARG A 117 14.56 -6.77 -15.72
C ARG A 117 14.49 -5.82 -16.92
N ASP A 118 13.35 -5.16 -17.15
CA ASP A 118 13.08 -4.33 -18.32
C ASP A 118 13.28 -2.83 -18.09
N TRP A 119 13.32 -2.36 -16.84
CA TRP A 119 13.48 -0.93 -16.49
C TRP A 119 14.95 -0.49 -16.31
N LEU A 120 15.88 -1.45 -16.33
CA LEU A 120 17.25 -1.30 -15.80
C LEU A 120 18.32 -0.98 -16.84
N GLU A 121 17.99 -0.97 -18.14
CA GLU A 121 18.99 -0.64 -19.16
C GLU A 121 19.50 0.81 -19.06
N GLU A 122 18.79 1.68 -18.32
CA GLU A 122 19.09 3.11 -18.22
C GLU A 122 19.52 3.61 -16.84
N LEU A 123 19.53 2.77 -15.80
CA LEU A 123 19.96 3.25 -14.48
C LEU A 123 21.47 3.58 -14.49
N PRO A 124 21.88 4.70 -13.85
CA PRO A 124 23.27 5.13 -13.86
C PRO A 124 24.19 4.06 -13.25
N PRO A 125 25.46 3.98 -13.72
CA PRO A 125 26.47 3.10 -13.11
C PRO A 125 26.54 3.36 -11.59
N GLY A 126 26.08 2.40 -10.79
CA GLY A 126 25.93 2.54 -9.33
C GLY A 126 24.60 2.04 -8.77
N ALA A 127 23.57 1.83 -9.60
CA ALA A 127 22.25 1.34 -9.18
C ALA A 127 22.21 -0.09 -8.58
N ARG A 128 23.36 -0.76 -8.44
CA ARG A 128 23.49 -2.01 -7.67
C ARG A 128 23.44 -1.79 -6.15
N GLU A 129 23.36 -0.54 -5.68
CA GLU A 129 23.32 -0.17 -4.26
C GLU A 129 21.90 0.18 -3.77
N ILE A 130 20.86 -0.09 -4.58
CA ILE A 130 19.47 0.08 -4.11
C ILE A 130 19.17 -1.04 -3.12
N THR A 131 19.05 -0.68 -1.85
CA THR A 131 18.60 -1.57 -0.78
C THR A 131 17.08 -1.63 -0.80
N ASN A 132 16.49 -2.69 -0.25
CA ASN A 132 15.04 -2.75 -0.03
C ASN A 132 14.62 -2.08 1.30
N GLY A 133 15.38 -1.09 1.75
CA GLY A 133 15.14 -0.36 3.01
C GLY A 133 15.78 -1.00 4.25
N VAL A 134 16.56 -2.07 4.06
CA VAL A 134 17.43 -2.65 5.09
C VAL A 134 18.88 -2.20 4.94
N LEU A 135 19.53 -1.89 6.06
CA LEU A 135 20.93 -1.46 6.09
C LEU A 135 21.76 -2.42 6.93
N GLY A 136 22.89 -2.86 6.38
CA GLY A 136 23.83 -3.76 7.07
C GLY A 136 23.41 -5.23 7.12
N TYR A 137 22.36 -5.64 6.39
CA TYR A 137 21.85 -7.02 6.40
C TYR A 137 22.86 -8.01 5.80
N GLU A 138 23.50 -7.64 4.68
CA GLU A 138 24.47 -8.50 4.01
C GLU A 138 25.70 -8.74 4.89
N GLU A 139 26.15 -7.72 5.62
CA GLU A 139 27.31 -7.79 6.51
C GLU A 139 27.04 -8.46 7.87
N ALA A 140 25.78 -8.57 8.29
CA ALA A 140 25.41 -9.19 9.56
C ALA A 140 25.51 -10.72 9.48
N ASP A 141 26.05 -11.35 10.52
CA ASP A 141 25.91 -12.80 10.71
C ASP A 141 24.50 -13.15 11.21
N VAL A 142 24.16 -14.45 11.22
CA VAL A 142 22.96 -14.93 11.91
C VAL A 142 23.00 -14.53 13.39
N ASP A 143 21.86 -14.12 13.93
CA ASP A 143 21.65 -13.55 15.27
C ASP A 143 22.23 -12.15 15.50
N GLU A 144 22.85 -11.53 14.50
CA GLU A 144 23.35 -10.16 14.58
C GLU A 144 22.30 -9.12 14.15
N PRO A 145 22.46 -7.86 14.60
CA PRO A 145 21.57 -6.79 14.22
C PRO A 145 21.80 -6.29 12.79
N PHE A 146 20.69 -5.97 12.12
CA PHE A 146 20.62 -5.11 10.95
C PHE A 146 19.55 -4.03 11.17
N LEU A 147 19.57 -2.95 10.39
CA LEU A 147 18.53 -1.92 10.46
C LEU A 147 17.50 -2.13 9.36
N LYS A 148 16.23 -1.88 9.67
CA LYS A 148 15.17 -1.62 8.69
C LYS A 148 14.63 -0.22 8.96
N ILE A 149 14.70 0.67 7.98
CA ILE A 149 14.40 2.10 8.20
C ILE A 149 12.93 2.26 8.63
N GLY A 150 12.68 3.07 9.66
CA GLY A 150 11.36 3.23 10.30
C GLY A 150 11.01 2.15 11.34
N VAL A 151 11.62 0.97 11.25
CA VAL A 151 11.39 -0.16 12.16
C VAL A 151 12.38 -0.19 13.32
N GLY A 152 13.67 -0.05 13.03
CA GLY A 152 14.74 -0.16 14.02
C GLY A 152 15.64 -1.37 13.81
N LYS A 153 16.23 -1.89 14.89
CA LYS A 153 17.22 -2.98 14.84
C LYS A 153 16.52 -4.34 14.91
N LEU A 154 16.67 -5.13 13.85
CA LEU A 154 16.12 -6.47 13.72
C LEU A 154 17.23 -7.52 13.78
N ARG A 155 16.90 -8.75 14.20
CA ARG A 155 17.85 -9.86 14.31
C ARG A 155 17.84 -10.71 13.04
N LYS A 156 18.97 -10.80 12.32
CA LYS A 156 19.09 -11.66 11.13
C LYS A 156 18.89 -13.14 11.47
N GLY A 157 18.19 -13.87 10.62
CA GLY A 157 17.90 -15.30 10.79
C GLY A 157 16.81 -15.63 11.81
N SER A 158 16.22 -14.64 12.50
CA SER A 158 15.12 -14.86 13.45
C SER A 158 13.74 -15.09 12.81
N CYS A 159 13.68 -15.01 11.49
CA CYS A 159 12.49 -15.17 10.69
C CYS A 159 12.04 -16.64 10.63
N ALA A 160 10.85 -16.93 11.16
CA ALA A 160 10.34 -18.30 11.31
C ALA A 160 10.03 -19.02 9.98
N SER A 161 9.69 -18.25 8.94
CA SER A 161 9.29 -18.73 7.61
C SER A 161 10.35 -18.46 6.53
N CYS A 162 11.57 -18.05 6.92
CA CYS A 162 12.69 -17.93 6.01
C CYS A 162 13.27 -19.33 5.79
N ASP A 163 12.57 -20.10 4.96
CA ASP A 163 13.03 -21.42 4.52
C ASP A 163 14.45 -21.29 3.93
N PRO A 164 15.45 -22.00 4.45
CA PRO A 164 16.81 -21.97 3.93
C PRO A 164 16.92 -22.46 2.47
N ASP A 165 15.91 -23.15 1.94
CA ASP A 165 16.02 -23.83 0.65
C ASP A 165 15.89 -22.90 -0.58
N ASP A 166 15.28 -21.71 -0.46
CA ASP A 166 15.09 -20.78 -1.59
C ASP A 166 16.15 -19.67 -1.70
N LEU A 167 16.66 -19.17 -0.57
CA LEU A 167 17.62 -18.04 -0.52
C LEU A 167 18.92 -18.36 0.25
N GLY A 168 19.06 -19.61 0.71
CA GLY A 168 20.09 -19.99 1.66
C GLY A 168 19.73 -19.59 3.10
N PRO A 169 20.44 -20.15 4.09
CA PRO A 169 20.24 -19.81 5.50
C PRO A 169 20.52 -18.31 5.74
N GLY A 170 19.51 -17.59 6.23
CA GLY A 170 19.61 -16.17 6.55
C GLY A 170 19.42 -15.23 5.36
N GLY A 171 18.71 -15.66 4.31
CA GLY A 171 18.21 -14.77 3.27
C GLY A 171 17.12 -13.83 3.80
N TYR A 172 17.10 -12.58 3.32
CA TYR A 172 16.06 -11.62 3.71
C TYR A 172 14.77 -11.90 2.94
N LYS A 173 13.65 -11.97 3.66
CA LYS A 173 12.29 -11.92 3.10
C LYS A 173 11.53 -10.74 3.70
N PHE A 174 10.98 -9.88 2.84
CA PHE A 174 10.35 -8.63 3.25
C PHE A 174 9.07 -8.81 4.07
N ASN A 175 8.27 -9.84 3.74
CA ASN A 175 6.97 -10.13 4.31
C ASN A 175 7.01 -10.95 5.59
N ASN A 176 8.21 -11.28 6.07
CA ASN A 176 8.35 -12.12 7.24
C ASN A 176 8.64 -11.30 8.51
N PRO A 177 8.10 -11.73 9.66
CA PRO A 177 8.47 -11.17 10.95
C PRO A 177 9.93 -11.49 11.26
N TYR A 178 10.68 -10.48 11.67
CA TYR A 178 11.94 -10.65 12.37
C TYR A 178 11.74 -10.27 13.83
N LEU A 179 12.48 -10.93 14.73
CA LEU A 179 12.55 -10.48 16.11
C LEU A 179 13.33 -9.16 16.18
N PHE A 180 12.85 -8.23 17.00
CA PHE A 180 13.63 -7.06 17.37
C PHE A 180 14.92 -7.49 18.06
N PHE A 181 16.05 -6.98 17.57
CA PHE A 181 17.29 -6.98 18.33
C PHE A 181 17.22 -5.90 19.42
N LYS A 182 16.67 -4.74 19.05
CA LYS A 182 16.32 -3.63 19.94
C LYS A 182 15.12 -2.90 19.34
N ALA A 183 14.05 -2.74 20.12
CA ALA A 183 12.89 -1.94 19.73
C ALA A 183 13.30 -0.48 19.47
N PRO A 184 12.68 0.21 18.49
CA PRO A 184 13.02 1.58 18.21
C PRO A 184 12.57 2.50 19.33
N SER A 185 13.24 3.63 19.48
CA SER A 185 12.76 4.70 20.37
C SER A 185 12.13 5.82 19.55
N TRP A 186 10.86 6.11 19.83
CA TRP A 186 10.17 7.27 19.30
C TRP A 186 10.02 8.35 20.37
N ARG A 187 10.22 9.60 19.99
CA ARG A 187 9.96 10.77 20.84
C ARG A 187 8.95 11.69 20.16
N ILE A 188 7.96 12.14 20.93
CA ILE A 188 7.11 13.26 20.53
C ILE A 188 7.91 14.54 20.79
N ILE A 189 8.14 15.33 19.74
CA ILE A 189 8.83 16.61 19.82
C ILE A 189 7.85 17.71 20.19
N GLU A 190 6.72 17.74 19.47
CA GLU A 190 5.64 18.72 19.63
C GLU A 190 4.31 18.01 19.37
N SER A 191 3.26 18.44 20.08
CA SER A 191 1.89 17.98 19.84
C SER A 191 0.91 19.04 20.29
N ASN A 192 -0.15 19.24 19.52
CA ASN A 192 -1.32 20.02 19.88
C ASN A 192 -2.58 19.32 19.33
N ASP A 193 -3.72 20.00 19.34
CA ASP A 193 -5.00 19.44 18.92
C ASP A 193 -5.04 19.06 17.43
N SER A 194 -4.29 19.74 16.56
CA SER A 194 -4.33 19.54 15.11
C SER A 194 -3.01 19.09 14.49
N SER A 195 -1.92 18.99 15.25
CA SER A 195 -0.66 18.44 14.75
C SER A 195 0.16 17.69 15.79
N ILE A 196 1.01 16.79 15.28
CA ILE A 196 2.03 16.06 16.04
C ILE A 196 3.31 15.97 15.24
N ILE A 197 4.45 16.17 15.92
CA ILE A 197 5.79 15.95 15.39
C ILE A 197 6.45 14.85 16.21
N MET A 198 6.90 13.80 15.54
CA MET A 198 7.59 12.66 16.13
C MET A 198 8.92 12.42 15.46
N GLU A 199 9.86 11.86 16.21
CA GLU A 199 11.19 11.53 15.70
C GLU A 199 11.69 10.21 16.27
N SER A 200 12.42 9.45 15.45
CA SER A 200 13.18 8.28 15.85
C SER A 200 14.56 8.30 15.22
N GLU A 201 15.55 7.81 15.96
CA GLU A 201 16.94 7.75 15.53
C GLU A 201 17.50 6.37 15.87
N GLU A 202 18.09 5.72 14.87
CA GLU A 202 18.69 4.40 15.03
C GLU A 202 20.07 4.38 14.37
N ILE A 203 21.07 3.92 15.12
CA ILE A 203 22.46 3.77 14.66
C ILE A 203 22.89 2.35 14.96
N LEU A 204 23.38 1.65 13.95
CA LEU A 204 24.01 0.35 14.04
C LEU A 204 25.53 0.54 14.06
N ASP A 205 26.09 0.46 15.27
CA ASP A 205 27.52 0.62 15.48
C ASP A 205 28.28 -0.64 15.04
N PRO A 206 29.46 -0.52 14.40
CA PRO A 206 30.33 -1.65 14.08
C PRO A 206 30.55 -2.64 15.23
N SER A 207 30.63 -2.15 16.48
CA SER A 207 30.87 -2.97 17.68
C SER A 207 29.69 -3.86 18.06
N GLU A 208 28.50 -3.64 17.49
CA GLU A 208 27.32 -4.50 17.70
C GLU A 208 27.34 -5.76 16.82
N ARG A 209 28.34 -5.91 15.94
CA ARG A 209 28.54 -7.07 15.07
C ARG A 209 29.90 -7.72 15.33
N LYS A 210 29.98 -9.03 15.18
CA LYS A 210 31.23 -9.80 15.25
C LYS A 210 32.06 -9.62 13.99
N ALA A 211 31.40 -9.46 12.84
CA ALA A 211 32.06 -9.19 11.58
C ALA A 211 32.85 -7.86 11.66
N GLN A 212 34.08 -7.85 11.13
CA GLN A 212 34.98 -6.68 11.13
C GLN A 212 34.52 -5.54 10.19
N SER A 213 33.23 -5.43 9.89
CA SER A 213 32.72 -4.31 9.11
C SER A 213 32.96 -3.03 9.88
N LYS A 214 33.76 -2.12 9.29
CA LYS A 214 34.01 -0.78 9.85
C LYS A 214 32.88 0.20 9.51
N LYS A 215 31.85 -0.25 8.79
CA LYS A 215 30.75 0.61 8.32
C LYS A 215 29.75 0.84 9.44
N THR A 216 29.38 2.10 9.62
CA THR A 216 28.27 2.49 10.48
C THR A 216 27.05 2.68 9.60
N TYR A 217 25.91 2.13 10.02
CA TYR A 217 24.62 2.42 9.37
C TYR A 217 23.76 3.18 10.35
N GLY A 218 22.88 4.04 9.85
CA GLY A 218 21.95 4.72 10.73
C GLY A 218 21.04 5.65 9.98
N TYR A 219 19.92 5.97 10.61
CA TYR A 219 18.97 6.94 10.11
C TYR A 219 18.35 7.75 11.24
N ARG A 220 17.93 8.96 10.92
CA ARG A 220 16.95 9.72 11.70
C ARG A 220 15.71 9.91 10.86
N LEU A 221 14.57 9.59 11.44
CA LEU A 221 13.27 9.74 10.82
C LEU A 221 12.44 10.72 11.63
N ARG A 222 12.09 11.85 11.01
CA ARG A 222 11.18 12.84 11.58
C ARG A 222 9.88 12.84 10.78
N LYS A 223 8.75 12.80 11.48
CA LYS A 223 7.40 12.85 10.91
C LYS A 223 6.62 13.99 11.52
N SER A 224 6.04 14.83 10.67
CA SER A 224 5.08 15.87 11.04
C SER A 224 3.73 15.46 10.44
N ILE A 225 2.71 15.31 11.28
CA ILE A 225 1.35 15.02 10.84
C ILE A 225 0.49 16.18 11.30
N SER A 226 -0.20 16.83 10.36
CA SER A 226 -1.13 17.92 10.65
C SER A 226 -2.44 17.73 9.91
N ILE A 227 -3.53 18.11 10.57
CA ILE A 227 -4.85 18.19 9.98
C ILE A 227 -5.28 19.66 9.94
N SER A 228 -5.92 20.07 8.86
CA SER A 228 -6.49 21.40 8.73
C SER A 228 -7.78 21.37 7.91
N ASP A 229 -8.53 22.46 7.95
CA ASP A 229 -9.51 22.72 6.90
C ASP A 229 -8.75 22.83 5.56
N GLY A 230 -9.32 22.22 4.51
CA GLY A 230 -8.77 22.28 3.17
C GLY A 230 -9.05 23.63 2.48
N LEU A 231 -8.52 23.80 1.28
CA LEU A 231 -8.75 25.02 0.48
C LEU A 231 -10.21 25.21 0.05
N LYS A 232 -10.97 24.12 -0.05
CA LYS A 232 -12.41 24.14 -0.32
C LYS A 232 -13.18 24.05 1.00
N ALA A 233 -14.34 24.71 1.08
CA ALA A 233 -15.12 24.83 2.32
C ALA A 233 -15.57 23.48 2.92
N ASP A 234 -15.65 22.45 2.09
CA ASP A 234 -16.03 21.07 2.37
C ASP A 234 -14.85 20.09 2.38
N ALA A 235 -13.64 20.59 2.12
CA ALA A 235 -12.45 19.75 2.10
C ALA A 235 -11.75 19.71 3.46
N THR A 236 -11.24 18.53 3.80
CA THR A 236 -10.29 18.33 4.89
C THR A 236 -8.92 18.08 4.29
N SER A 237 -7.87 18.68 4.83
CA SER A 237 -6.50 18.39 4.42
C SER A 237 -5.72 17.74 5.57
N LEU A 238 -5.00 16.69 5.23
CA LEU A 238 -4.07 15.98 6.09
C LEU A 238 -2.71 16.01 5.41
N ILE A 239 -1.72 16.58 6.08
CA ILE A 239 -0.37 16.70 5.57
C ILE A 239 0.53 15.82 6.42
N VAL A 240 1.25 14.91 5.76
CA VAL A 240 2.25 14.05 6.39
C VAL A 240 3.60 14.38 5.79
N GLU A 241 4.38 15.20 6.50
CA GLU A 241 5.76 15.51 6.11
C GLU A 241 6.71 14.51 6.74
N THR A 242 7.60 13.96 5.94
CA THR A 242 8.63 13.03 6.40
C THR A 242 10.00 13.58 6.03
N THR A 243 10.93 13.51 6.98
CA THR A 243 12.35 13.79 6.76
C THR A 243 13.16 12.56 7.15
N LEU A 244 13.95 12.05 6.22
CA LEU A 244 14.88 10.95 6.43
C LEU A 244 16.31 11.47 6.33
N THR A 245 17.06 11.41 7.42
CA THR A 245 18.49 11.74 7.46
C THR A 245 19.32 10.47 7.49
N ASN A 246 20.32 10.35 6.63
CA ASN A 246 21.31 9.28 6.70
C ASN A 246 22.37 9.61 7.76
N LEU A 247 22.46 8.79 8.81
CA LEU A 247 23.44 8.92 9.89
C LEU A 247 24.63 7.95 9.76
N GLY A 248 24.61 7.08 8.75
CA GLY A 248 25.65 6.12 8.48
C GLY A 248 26.88 6.71 7.78
N SER A 249 27.87 5.85 7.54
CA SER A 249 29.07 6.15 6.77
C SER A 249 28.91 5.89 5.27
N GLU A 250 27.87 5.16 4.86
CA GLU A 250 27.59 4.80 3.48
C GLU A 250 26.37 5.55 2.95
N SER A 251 26.37 5.86 1.66
CA SER A 251 25.14 6.28 0.97
C SER A 251 24.15 5.11 0.93
N PHE A 252 22.87 5.41 0.82
CA PHE A 252 21.87 4.41 0.45
C PHE A 252 20.87 4.97 -0.54
N SER A 253 20.32 4.07 -1.34
CA SER A 253 19.09 4.28 -2.08
C SER A 253 18.09 3.21 -1.66
N THR A 254 16.83 3.59 -1.48
CA THR A 254 15.76 2.66 -1.12
C THR A 254 14.46 3.13 -1.74
N PRO A 255 13.62 2.23 -2.25
CA PRO A 255 12.27 2.60 -2.57
C PRO A 255 11.49 2.92 -1.29
N TRP A 256 10.60 3.87 -1.43
CA TRP A 256 9.54 4.23 -0.52
C TRP A 256 8.25 4.17 -1.32
N TYR A 257 7.17 3.72 -0.72
CA TYR A 257 5.87 3.75 -1.35
C TYR A 257 4.84 4.24 -0.36
N SER A 258 3.81 4.89 -0.88
CA SER A 258 2.64 5.24 -0.09
C SER A 258 1.63 4.13 -0.19
N HIS A 259 1.41 3.38 0.89
CA HIS A 259 0.28 2.46 0.93
C HIS A 259 -0.97 3.26 1.33
N HIS A 260 -2.11 2.97 0.73
CA HIS A 260 -3.36 3.67 1.01
C HIS A 260 -4.40 2.63 1.35
N PHE A 261 -4.47 2.19 2.61
CA PHE A 261 -5.44 1.17 3.02
C PHE A 261 -6.89 1.70 3.04
N PHE A 262 -7.39 2.22 1.92
CA PHE A 262 -8.66 2.92 1.86
C PHE A 262 -9.80 1.93 2.00
N THR A 263 -10.64 2.25 2.98
CA THR A 263 -11.93 1.64 3.24
C THR A 263 -12.90 2.76 3.55
N CYS A 264 -14.18 2.51 3.31
CA CYS A 264 -15.22 3.39 3.78
C CYS A 264 -16.25 2.62 4.60
N ASP A 265 -16.48 3.08 5.83
CA ASP A 265 -17.47 2.56 6.78
C ASP A 265 -17.35 1.05 7.05
N GLY A 266 -16.15 0.48 6.87
CA GLY A 266 -15.92 -0.95 7.02
C GLY A 266 -16.57 -1.82 5.95
N TYR A 267 -17.08 -1.23 4.85
CA TYR A 267 -17.68 -2.02 3.77
C TYR A 267 -16.63 -2.69 2.90
N PRO A 268 -16.93 -3.89 2.37
CA PRO A 268 -16.12 -4.53 1.34
C PRO A 268 -15.85 -3.61 0.15
N VAL A 269 -14.66 -3.71 -0.42
CA VAL A 269 -14.30 -3.00 -1.65
C VAL A 269 -15.01 -3.62 -2.84
N GLY A 270 -15.58 -2.77 -3.69
CA GLY A 270 -16.06 -3.13 -5.03
C GLY A 270 -17.39 -2.51 -5.42
N ALA A 271 -18.09 -3.10 -6.39
CA ALA A 271 -19.32 -2.53 -6.95
C ALA A 271 -20.59 -2.91 -6.21
N ASP A 272 -20.86 -2.13 -5.19
CA ASP A 272 -22.21 -1.85 -4.71
C ASP A 272 -22.57 -0.38 -5.03
N GLU A 273 -23.59 0.17 -4.37
CA GLU A 273 -23.99 1.58 -4.50
C GLU A 273 -22.88 2.57 -4.07
N LYS A 274 -21.75 2.10 -3.50
CA LYS A 274 -20.65 2.92 -2.99
C LYS A 274 -19.60 3.23 -4.06
N GLY A 275 -19.54 2.49 -5.17
CA GLY A 275 -18.82 2.87 -6.39
C GLY A 275 -17.31 3.12 -6.21
N TYR A 276 -16.57 2.12 -5.74
CA TYR A 276 -15.12 2.23 -5.57
C TYR A 276 -14.38 2.45 -6.90
N ALA A 277 -13.52 3.45 -6.96
CA ALA A 277 -12.66 3.71 -8.11
C ALA A 277 -11.38 4.45 -7.73
N VAL A 278 -10.40 4.44 -8.61
CA VAL A 278 -9.19 5.27 -8.54
C VAL A 278 -8.98 5.96 -9.88
N ASP A 279 -8.79 7.27 -9.84
CA ASP A 279 -8.25 8.06 -10.96
C ASP A 279 -6.78 8.34 -10.68
N PHE A 280 -5.89 7.73 -11.46
CA PHE A 280 -4.45 7.97 -11.44
C PHE A 280 -4.11 9.15 -12.36
N ASP A 281 -3.29 10.08 -11.88
CA ASP A 281 -2.72 11.17 -12.68
C ASP A 281 -1.47 10.67 -13.40
N ILE A 282 -1.68 9.78 -14.37
CA ILE A 282 -0.65 9.17 -15.19
C ILE A 282 -1.06 9.21 -16.66
N ASN A 283 -0.10 9.46 -17.55
CA ASN A 283 -0.32 9.33 -18.98
C ASN A 283 -0.64 7.86 -19.31
N PRO A 284 -1.81 7.56 -19.92
CA PRO A 284 -2.08 6.20 -20.36
C PRO A 284 -1.07 5.77 -21.43
N SER A 285 -0.78 4.48 -21.48
CA SER A 285 0.10 3.91 -22.51
C SER A 285 -0.38 4.27 -23.93
N PRO A 286 0.54 4.31 -24.92
CA PRO A 286 0.18 4.52 -26.32
C PRO A 286 -0.90 3.55 -26.79
N GLU A 287 -1.71 3.97 -27.77
CA GLU A 287 -2.77 3.14 -28.33
C GLU A 287 -2.25 1.76 -28.75
N GLY A 288 -2.90 0.69 -28.27
CA GLY A 288 -2.53 -0.70 -28.54
C GLY A 288 -1.57 -1.33 -27.53
N GLN A 289 -1.03 -0.57 -26.58
CA GLN A 289 -0.31 -1.09 -25.41
C GLN A 289 -1.30 -1.35 -24.24
N PRO A 290 -1.02 -2.34 -23.37
CA PRO A 290 -1.83 -2.56 -22.19
C PRO A 290 -1.69 -1.37 -21.23
N LEU A 291 -2.78 -0.95 -20.59
CA LEU A 291 -2.79 0.14 -19.60
C LEU A 291 -2.17 -0.28 -18.25
N TYR A 292 -2.00 -1.58 -18.02
CA TYR A 292 -1.45 -2.16 -16.81
C TYR A 292 -0.96 -3.58 -17.05
N SER A 293 -0.16 -4.10 -16.12
CA SER A 293 0.24 -5.51 -16.07
C SER A 293 -0.21 -6.16 -14.76
N ASP A 294 -0.85 -7.34 -14.84
CA ASP A 294 -1.16 -8.14 -13.66
C ASP A 294 0.10 -8.83 -13.12
N LEU A 295 0.22 -8.95 -11.79
CA LEU A 295 1.25 -9.79 -11.17
C LEU A 295 0.85 -11.27 -11.20
N ASN A 296 1.83 -12.15 -11.38
CA ASN A 296 1.61 -13.59 -11.57
C ASN A 296 0.91 -14.32 -10.40
N TRP A 297 1.04 -13.80 -9.18
CA TRP A 297 0.39 -14.33 -7.98
C TRP A 297 -0.98 -13.72 -7.72
N ALA A 298 -1.32 -12.62 -8.41
CA ALA A 298 -2.54 -11.87 -8.19
C ALA A 298 -3.70 -12.41 -9.03
N THR A 299 -4.91 -12.22 -8.54
CA THR A 299 -6.12 -12.40 -9.34
C THR A 299 -6.17 -11.31 -10.42
N PRO A 300 -6.44 -11.64 -11.69
CA PRO A 300 -6.46 -10.65 -12.76
C PRO A 300 -7.50 -9.55 -12.52
N LEU A 301 -7.07 -8.28 -12.58
CA LEU A 301 -7.91 -7.12 -12.25
C LEU A 301 -9.12 -6.99 -13.19
N GLY A 302 -8.97 -7.35 -14.47
CA GLY A 302 -10.05 -7.26 -15.46
C GLY A 302 -11.28 -8.13 -15.16
N GLN A 303 -11.24 -8.99 -14.14
CA GLN A 303 -12.41 -9.74 -13.66
C GLN A 303 -13.28 -8.95 -12.66
N TYR A 304 -12.78 -7.82 -12.15
CA TYR A 304 -13.39 -7.03 -11.07
C TYR A 304 -13.49 -5.54 -11.39
N ALA A 305 -12.77 -5.05 -12.39
CA ALA A 305 -12.72 -3.63 -12.68
C ALA A 305 -12.69 -3.35 -14.19
N ASP A 306 -13.31 -2.21 -14.54
CA ASP A 306 -13.12 -1.57 -15.83
C ASP A 306 -11.95 -0.60 -15.74
N VAL A 307 -11.00 -0.69 -16.67
CA VAL A 307 -9.85 0.20 -16.74
C VAL A 307 -9.93 1.04 -18.02
N THR A 308 -9.89 2.36 -17.87
CA THR A 308 -10.00 3.30 -19.00
C THR A 308 -8.91 4.36 -18.93
N GLY A 309 -8.25 4.64 -20.06
CA GLY A 309 -7.30 5.74 -20.19
C GLY A 309 -7.91 6.95 -20.88
N ASP A 310 -7.51 8.16 -20.46
CA ASP A 310 -7.84 9.43 -21.11
C ASP A 310 -6.55 10.23 -21.34
N SER A 311 -5.98 10.11 -22.55
CA SER A 311 -4.74 10.80 -22.90
C SER A 311 -4.88 12.33 -22.90
N ALA A 312 -6.09 12.87 -23.08
CA ALA A 312 -6.30 14.32 -23.06
C ALA A 312 -6.25 14.88 -21.63
N LYS A 313 -6.65 14.07 -20.65
CA LYS A 313 -6.57 14.40 -19.22
C LYS A 313 -5.32 13.88 -18.53
N LYS A 314 -4.49 13.10 -19.23
CA LYS A 314 -3.35 12.37 -18.65
C LYS A 314 -3.79 11.53 -17.44
N SER A 315 -4.84 10.72 -17.62
CA SER A 315 -5.38 9.94 -16.51
C SER A 315 -5.68 8.50 -16.88
N VAL A 316 -5.50 7.60 -15.93
CA VAL A 316 -6.01 6.22 -15.99
C VAL A 316 -7.01 6.04 -14.86
N ARG A 317 -8.21 5.55 -15.18
CA ARG A 317 -9.25 5.22 -14.20
C ARG A 317 -9.37 3.71 -14.06
N VAL A 318 -9.37 3.23 -12.83
CA VAL A 318 -9.74 1.86 -12.46
C VAL A 318 -11.03 1.93 -11.66
N ALA A 319 -12.14 1.46 -12.23
CA ALA A 319 -13.45 1.46 -11.60
C ALA A 319 -13.87 0.02 -11.26
N LEU A 320 -14.03 -0.29 -9.98
CA LEU A 320 -14.42 -1.62 -9.53
C LEU A 320 -15.90 -1.82 -9.90
N ASN A 321 -16.19 -2.86 -10.68
CA ASN A 321 -17.53 -3.22 -11.16
C ASN A 321 -18.07 -4.51 -10.51
N ARG A 322 -17.33 -5.06 -9.53
CA ARG A 322 -17.72 -6.22 -8.70
C ARG A 322 -17.16 -6.10 -7.28
N GLU A 323 -17.91 -6.58 -6.28
CA GLU A 323 -17.40 -6.76 -4.90
C GLU A 323 -16.23 -7.75 -4.89
N VAL A 324 -15.15 -7.43 -4.17
CA VAL A 324 -14.01 -8.32 -3.99
C VAL A 324 -14.32 -9.35 -2.90
N GLU A 325 -14.29 -10.63 -3.24
CA GLU A 325 -14.57 -11.70 -2.29
C GLU A 325 -13.41 -11.95 -1.32
N GLU A 326 -13.72 -12.64 -0.22
CA GLU A 326 -12.72 -13.07 0.76
C GLU A 326 -11.61 -13.92 0.11
N GLY A 327 -10.35 -13.68 0.51
CA GLY A 327 -9.19 -14.37 -0.04
C GLY A 327 -8.76 -13.95 -1.45
N ILE A 328 -9.51 -13.07 -2.12
CA ILE A 328 -9.11 -12.50 -3.41
C ILE A 328 -8.16 -11.32 -3.17
N ARG A 329 -7.02 -11.37 -3.86
CA ARG A 329 -6.01 -10.30 -3.89
C ARG A 329 -5.72 -9.95 -5.32
N MET A 330 -5.81 -8.68 -5.64
CA MET A 330 -5.49 -8.12 -6.95
C MET A 330 -4.31 -7.18 -6.81
N LYS A 331 -3.42 -7.22 -7.79
CA LYS A 331 -2.33 -6.27 -7.89
C LYS A 331 -1.96 -6.04 -9.33
N ILE A 332 -1.86 -4.78 -9.70
CA ILE A 332 -1.40 -4.34 -11.01
C ILE A 332 -0.26 -3.34 -10.90
N GLU A 333 0.59 -3.34 -11.91
CA GLU A 333 1.60 -2.31 -12.17
C GLU A 333 1.09 -1.43 -13.33
N LEU A 334 1.06 -0.12 -13.10
CA LEU A 334 0.75 0.89 -14.10
C LEU A 334 2.06 1.39 -14.73
N PRO A 335 2.05 1.79 -16.01
CA PRO A 335 3.23 2.30 -16.68
C PRO A 335 3.76 3.56 -15.98
N ASP A 336 5.08 3.65 -15.83
CA ASP A 336 5.73 4.91 -15.51
C ASP A 336 5.77 5.81 -16.76
N ASP A 337 5.32 7.05 -16.61
CA ASP A 337 5.37 8.06 -17.67
C ASP A 337 6.52 9.06 -17.49
N GLY A 338 7.29 8.95 -16.39
CA GLY A 338 8.37 9.86 -16.02
C GLY A 338 7.93 11.30 -15.72
N GLU A 339 6.63 11.58 -15.70
CA GLU A 339 6.05 12.91 -15.49
C GLU A 339 5.22 12.99 -14.20
N THR A 340 4.63 11.89 -13.75
CA THR A 340 3.71 11.90 -12.62
C THR A 340 4.40 12.11 -11.27
N GLU A 341 3.71 12.81 -10.37
CA GLU A 341 4.12 13.01 -8.97
C GLU A 341 3.47 11.98 -8.01
N GLY A 342 2.99 10.86 -8.56
CA GLY A 342 2.27 9.84 -7.80
C GLY A 342 0.90 10.31 -7.30
N ALA A 343 0.28 11.27 -8.00
CA ALA A 343 -1.01 11.81 -7.63
C ALA A 343 -2.16 10.91 -8.09
N PHE A 344 -3.22 10.86 -7.28
CA PHE A 344 -4.43 10.11 -7.61
C PHE A 344 -5.64 10.62 -6.82
N VAL A 345 -6.83 10.19 -7.25
CA VAL A 345 -8.10 10.40 -6.55
C VAL A 345 -8.80 9.06 -6.34
N LEU A 346 -8.96 8.68 -5.08
CA LEU A 346 -9.81 7.56 -4.67
C LEU A 346 -11.26 8.01 -4.56
N HIS A 347 -12.16 7.13 -4.97
CA HIS A 347 -13.59 7.30 -4.85
C HIS A 347 -14.17 6.11 -4.09
N GLY A 348 -15.15 6.38 -3.23
CA GLY A 348 -15.92 5.35 -2.57
C GLY A 348 -16.94 5.97 -1.62
N CYS A 349 -18.09 5.34 -1.47
CA CYS A 349 -19.18 5.70 -0.57
C CYS A 349 -19.74 7.13 -0.69
N GLY A 350 -19.52 7.82 -1.80
CA GLY A 350 -19.86 9.24 -1.94
C GLY A 350 -18.82 10.19 -1.34
N ALA A 351 -17.65 9.67 -0.99
CA ALA A 351 -16.47 10.43 -0.61
C ALA A 351 -15.38 10.30 -1.67
N SER A 352 -14.52 11.31 -1.74
CA SER A 352 -13.30 11.29 -2.54
C SER A 352 -12.09 11.59 -1.67
N VAL A 353 -10.98 10.93 -1.98
CA VAL A 353 -9.69 11.14 -1.32
C VAL A 353 -8.64 11.38 -2.41
N SER A 354 -8.23 12.62 -2.59
CA SER A 354 -7.10 12.94 -3.45
C SER A 354 -5.82 12.89 -2.63
N ALA A 355 -4.78 12.25 -3.16
CA ALA A 355 -3.45 12.30 -2.58
C ALA A 355 -2.43 12.71 -3.64
N SER A 356 -1.41 13.44 -3.22
CA SER A 356 -0.21 13.71 -4.00
C SER A 356 1.01 13.69 -3.11
N VAL A 357 2.18 13.43 -3.70
CA VAL A 357 3.46 13.50 -3.00
C VAL A 357 4.31 14.59 -3.63
N PRO A 358 4.02 15.88 -3.38
CA PRO A 358 4.88 16.94 -3.84
C PRO A 358 6.28 16.73 -3.25
N SER A 359 7.26 16.58 -4.14
CA SER A 359 8.66 16.61 -3.72
C SER A 359 9.02 18.01 -3.27
N THR A 360 9.41 18.15 -2.00
CA THR A 360 10.05 19.37 -1.48
C THR A 360 11.58 19.27 -1.51
N SER A 361 12.10 18.11 -1.95
CA SER A 361 13.52 17.79 -2.01
C SER A 361 14.22 18.36 -3.24
N ILE A 362 15.56 18.34 -3.20
CA ILE A 362 16.38 18.66 -4.37
C ILE A 362 16.04 17.64 -5.47
N LYS A 363 15.82 18.14 -6.69
CA LYS A 363 15.60 17.30 -7.88
C LYS A 363 16.65 16.18 -7.94
N GLY A 364 16.19 14.92 -8.01
CA GLY A 364 17.04 13.73 -8.04
C GLY A 364 17.24 13.01 -6.70
N GLN A 365 16.69 13.50 -5.58
CA GLN A 365 16.69 12.77 -4.30
C GLN A 365 15.46 11.87 -4.10
N ILE A 366 14.35 12.23 -4.74
CA ILE A 366 13.11 11.46 -4.76
C ILE A 366 12.60 11.45 -6.21
N GLU A 367 12.46 10.25 -6.76
CA GLU A 367 12.02 10.05 -8.14
C GLU A 367 10.97 8.95 -8.12
N MET A 368 9.77 9.23 -8.65
CA MET A 368 8.78 8.17 -8.85
C MET A 368 9.33 7.21 -9.92
N TYR A 369 9.14 5.91 -9.73
CA TYR A 369 9.60 4.91 -10.71
C TYR A 369 8.57 3.82 -11.01
N ALA A 370 7.50 3.75 -10.23
CA ALA A 370 6.40 2.82 -10.46
C ALA A 370 5.13 3.34 -9.78
N PHE A 371 3.99 2.89 -10.27
CA PHE A 371 2.71 3.09 -9.63
C PHE A 371 1.97 1.75 -9.64
N ASN A 372 1.66 1.23 -8.46
CA ASN A 372 0.86 0.02 -8.32
C ASN A 372 -0.56 0.32 -7.83
N LEU A 373 -1.45 -0.64 -8.02
CA LEU A 373 -2.73 -0.70 -7.33
C LEU A 373 -2.88 -2.09 -6.70
N TYR A 374 -3.02 -2.11 -5.38
CA TYR A 374 -3.41 -3.30 -4.63
C TYR A 374 -4.88 -3.22 -4.23
N ALA A 375 -5.59 -4.35 -4.30
CA ALA A 375 -6.95 -4.42 -3.83
C ALA A 375 -7.28 -5.80 -3.27
N GLU A 376 -8.01 -5.82 -2.17
CA GLU A 376 -8.65 -7.00 -1.60
C GLU A 376 -9.98 -6.59 -0.97
N ARG A 377 -10.74 -7.55 -0.44
CA ARG A 377 -12.05 -7.28 0.19
C ARG A 377 -12.01 -6.10 1.17
N GLY A 378 -10.96 -6.02 1.97
CA GLY A 378 -10.84 -5.02 3.03
C GLY A 378 -10.07 -3.77 2.64
N THR A 379 -9.60 -3.57 1.40
CA THR A 379 -8.85 -2.35 1.06
C THR A 379 -8.68 -2.12 -0.44
N LEU A 380 -8.69 -0.84 -0.86
CA LEU A 380 -8.28 -0.37 -2.18
C LEU A 380 -7.09 0.58 -2.02
N SER A 381 -5.90 0.15 -2.47
CA SER A 381 -4.64 0.81 -2.18
C SER A 381 -3.86 1.20 -3.44
N PRO A 382 -4.00 2.46 -3.88
CA PRO A 382 -3.05 3.09 -4.78
C PRO A 382 -1.69 3.19 -4.11
N GLU A 383 -0.65 2.75 -4.81
CA GLU A 383 0.70 2.67 -4.30
C GLU A 383 1.67 3.40 -5.23
N ALA A 384 1.87 4.70 -5.02
CA ALA A 384 2.93 5.43 -5.71
C ALA A 384 4.29 5.04 -5.10
N LEU A 385 5.25 4.62 -5.92
CA LEU A 385 6.59 4.18 -5.51
C LEU A 385 7.65 5.18 -5.94
N PHE A 386 8.48 5.60 -4.99
CA PHE A 386 9.55 6.58 -5.18
C PHE A 386 10.88 6.02 -4.71
N LEU A 387 11.95 6.28 -5.46
CA LEU A 387 13.31 5.97 -5.05
C LEU A 387 13.86 7.13 -4.23
N ILE A 388 14.18 6.87 -2.96
CA ILE A 388 14.81 7.82 -2.05
C ILE A 388 16.30 7.55 -2.00
N SER A 389 17.14 8.57 -2.20
CA SER A 389 18.59 8.46 -2.12
C SER A 389 19.19 9.49 -1.16
N ALA A 390 20.04 9.04 -0.24
CA ALA A 390 20.69 9.89 0.76
C ALA A 390 22.16 9.53 0.98
N LYS A 391 23.06 10.50 0.82
CA LYS A 391 24.49 10.39 1.19
C LYS A 391 24.68 10.53 2.71
N PRO A 392 25.83 10.13 3.26
CA PRO A 392 26.15 10.35 4.67
C PRO A 392 25.93 11.80 5.12
N GLY A 393 25.12 11.99 6.16
CA GLY A 393 24.74 13.30 6.71
C GLY A 393 23.67 14.06 5.93
N GLU A 394 23.24 13.57 4.77
CA GLU A 394 22.21 14.19 3.95
C GLU A 394 20.81 13.88 4.50
N SER A 395 19.88 14.82 4.29
CA SER A 395 18.46 14.64 4.60
C SER A 395 17.64 14.76 3.32
N VAL A 396 16.67 13.86 3.17
CA VAL A 396 15.64 13.89 2.13
C VAL A 396 14.30 14.19 2.78
N GLN A 397 13.51 15.08 2.18
CA GLN A 397 12.22 15.50 2.70
C GLN A 397 11.13 15.41 1.63
N TRP A 398 9.97 14.88 2.00
CA TRP A 398 8.80 14.88 1.14
C TRP A 398 7.54 15.04 2.00
N ALA A 399 6.45 15.45 1.36
CA ALA A 399 5.16 15.62 2.02
C ALA A 399 4.11 14.83 1.25
N GLN A 400 3.22 14.15 1.97
CA GLN A 400 2.02 13.56 1.43
C GLN A 400 0.87 14.52 1.71
N HIS A 401 0.25 15.03 0.66
CA HIS A 401 -0.87 15.95 0.75
C HIS A 401 -2.13 15.18 0.45
N ILE A 402 -2.94 14.93 1.48
CA ILE A 402 -4.15 14.14 1.35
C ILE A 402 -5.33 15.07 1.60
N THR A 403 -6.25 15.14 0.65
CA THR A 403 -7.45 15.95 0.75
C THR A 403 -8.67 15.07 0.62
N PHE A 404 -9.61 15.24 1.53
CA PHE A 404 -10.86 14.50 1.59
C PHE A 404 -11.99 15.47 1.29
N ALA A 405 -12.91 15.07 0.42
CA ALA A 405 -14.07 15.87 0.09
C ALA A 405 -15.28 14.95 -0.13
N GLU A 406 -16.47 15.52 -0.02
CA GLU A 406 -17.66 14.85 -0.55
C GLU A 406 -17.49 14.70 -2.07
N ASP A 407 -17.72 13.49 -2.56
CA ASP A 407 -17.69 13.27 -3.99
C ASP A 407 -18.98 13.85 -4.58
N SER A 408 -18.87 15.09 -5.06
CA SER A 408 -19.94 15.75 -5.83
C SER A 408 -20.24 15.05 -7.16
N GLY A 409 -19.50 13.97 -7.49
CA GLY A 409 -19.69 13.13 -8.64
C GLY A 409 -21.18 12.96 -8.92
N ASN A 410 -21.59 13.44 -10.10
CA ASN A 410 -22.79 13.00 -10.78
C ASN A 410 -22.62 11.49 -11.05
N PHE A 411 -22.68 10.68 -10.00
CA PHE A 411 -22.93 9.27 -10.10
C PHE A 411 -24.36 9.22 -10.64
N GLU A 412 -24.48 9.36 -11.97
CA GLU A 412 -25.73 9.14 -12.67
C GLU A 412 -26.20 7.81 -12.15
N ARG A 413 -27.20 7.85 -11.25
CA ARG A 413 -27.87 6.68 -10.75
C ARG A 413 -28.39 5.97 -11.98
N ARG A 414 -27.62 5.03 -12.53
CA ARG A 414 -28.08 3.95 -13.40
C ARG A 414 -28.96 3.05 -12.57
N THR A 415 -30.01 3.65 -12.01
CA THR A 415 -31.11 3.01 -11.35
C THR A 415 -31.94 2.40 -12.47
N ARG A 416 -31.93 1.07 -12.47
CA ARG A 416 -32.88 0.18 -13.13
C ARG A 416 -32.69 0.06 -14.64
N PHE A 417 -31.97 -0.99 -15.02
CA PHE A 417 -32.47 -1.87 -16.06
C PHE A 417 -33.92 -2.24 -15.72
N LYS A 418 -34.88 -1.52 -16.31
CA LYS A 418 -36.24 -2.03 -16.40
C LYS A 418 -36.16 -3.27 -17.27
N SER A 419 -36.09 -4.44 -16.64
CA SER A 419 -36.49 -5.70 -17.24
C SER A 419 -37.96 -5.56 -17.66
N THR A 420 -38.21 -5.02 -18.85
CA THR A 420 -39.43 -5.27 -19.59
C THR A 420 -39.40 -6.72 -20.04
N GLN A 421 -39.87 -7.62 -19.18
CA GLN A 421 -40.42 -8.90 -19.64
C GLN A 421 -41.64 -8.57 -20.51
N LYS A 422 -41.41 -8.41 -21.82
CA LYS A 422 -42.46 -8.58 -22.82
C LYS A 422 -42.69 -10.09 -22.96
N GLY A 423 -43.81 -10.57 -22.45
CA GLY A 423 -44.32 -11.89 -22.80
C GLY A 423 -44.71 -11.93 -24.29
N PHE A 424 -44.42 -13.03 -24.97
CA PHE A 424 -45.12 -13.43 -26.19
C PHE A 424 -45.07 -14.98 -26.36
N PHE A 425 -46.28 -15.56 -26.31
CA PHE A 425 -46.83 -16.71 -27.04
C PHE A 425 -46.16 -18.10 -27.02
N SER A 426 -47.00 -19.03 -26.54
CA SER A 426 -47.07 -20.45 -26.89
C SER A 426 -47.12 -20.69 -28.40
N HIS A 427 -46.39 -21.68 -28.92
CA HIS A 427 -46.82 -22.55 -30.03
C HIS A 427 -46.19 -23.94 -29.86
N SER A 428 -47.00 -24.97 -30.12
CA SER A 428 -46.68 -26.40 -30.02
C SER A 428 -45.97 -26.92 -31.29
N PRO A 429 -45.53 -28.20 -31.35
CA PRO A 429 -44.51 -28.66 -32.27
C PRO A 429 -45.08 -29.14 -33.61
N SER A 430 -44.27 -29.08 -34.66
CA SER A 430 -44.44 -29.95 -35.82
C SER A 430 -43.09 -30.47 -36.30
N SER A 431 -43.10 -31.78 -36.51
CA SER A 431 -42.08 -32.67 -37.06
C SER A 431 -41.79 -32.39 -38.53
N GLY A 432 -40.54 -32.58 -38.95
CA GLY A 432 -40.14 -32.54 -40.35
C GLY A 432 -38.74 -33.12 -40.58
N LEU A 433 -38.71 -34.39 -40.97
CA LEU A 433 -37.57 -35.17 -41.47
C LEU A 433 -37.14 -34.64 -42.85
N MET A 434 -35.83 -34.53 -43.16
CA MET A 434 -35.29 -35.01 -44.44
C MET A 434 -33.75 -35.08 -44.46
N LEU A 435 -33.27 -36.21 -45.01
CA LEU A 435 -31.91 -36.56 -45.37
C LEU A 435 -31.36 -35.71 -46.54
N GLY A 436 -30.03 -35.61 -46.62
CA GLY A 436 -29.32 -35.30 -47.86
C GLY A 436 -27.79 -35.44 -47.72
N MET A 437 -27.22 -36.51 -48.27
CA MET A 437 -25.79 -36.86 -48.32
C MET A 437 -24.99 -36.05 -49.36
N GLY A 438 -23.65 -36.01 -49.20
CA GLY A 438 -22.65 -35.75 -50.25
C GLY A 438 -21.45 -34.95 -49.73
N VAL A 439 -20.36 -35.52 -49.22
CA VAL A 439 -19.23 -36.26 -49.85
C VAL A 439 -18.15 -35.35 -50.51
N LEU A 440 -16.90 -35.56 -50.03
CA LEU A 440 -15.55 -35.44 -50.64
C LEU A 440 -14.72 -34.14 -50.57
N GLY A 441 -13.47 -34.32 -50.07
CA GLY A 441 -12.27 -33.50 -50.27
C GLY A 441 -11.77 -32.86 -48.96
N GLY A 442 -10.70 -33.26 -48.27
CA GLY A 442 -9.50 -34.00 -48.66
C GLY A 442 -8.30 -33.06 -48.75
N VAL A 443 -7.67 -32.69 -47.62
CA VAL A 443 -6.26 -32.22 -47.57
C VAL A 443 -5.65 -32.65 -46.24
N LEU A 444 -4.58 -33.46 -46.33
CA LEU A 444 -3.63 -33.79 -45.28
C LEU A 444 -2.79 -32.56 -44.94
N LEU A 445 -2.50 -32.32 -43.65
CA LEU A 445 -1.14 -31.96 -43.25
C LEU A 445 -0.86 -32.39 -41.80
N SER A 446 0.28 -33.07 -41.67
CA SER A 446 0.81 -33.75 -40.50
C SER A 446 1.03 -32.86 -39.28
N MET A 447 0.77 -33.39 -38.09
CA MET A 447 1.58 -33.09 -36.91
C MET A 447 1.98 -34.39 -36.18
N LYS A 448 3.30 -34.55 -36.05
CA LYS A 448 3.95 -35.65 -35.36
C LYS A 448 3.70 -35.56 -33.86
N VAL A 449 3.28 -36.70 -33.32
CA VAL A 449 3.39 -37.09 -31.92
C VAL A 449 4.88 -37.22 -31.55
N LEU A 450 5.29 -36.60 -30.45
CA LEU A 450 6.40 -37.08 -29.63
C LEU A 450 6.04 -36.88 -28.16
N ASN A 451 5.91 -38.02 -27.49
CA ASN A 451 5.65 -38.21 -26.07
C ASN A 451 6.90 -37.94 -25.22
N ASN A 452 6.63 -37.71 -23.93
CA ASN A 452 7.49 -37.87 -22.75
C ASN A 452 8.42 -36.70 -22.40
N PHE A 453 8.08 -35.95 -21.35
CA PHE A 453 8.69 -36.04 -20.03
C PHE A 453 7.87 -35.18 -19.05
N LEU A 454 7.24 -35.82 -18.06
CA LEU A 454 6.69 -35.15 -16.86
C LEU A 454 7.79 -35.02 -15.82
N PRO A 455 7.78 -33.95 -15.02
CA PRO A 455 7.92 -34.11 -13.58
C PRO A 455 6.65 -33.61 -12.89
N SER A 456 6.05 -34.57 -12.20
CA SER A 456 5.13 -34.39 -11.08
C SER A 456 5.79 -33.57 -9.95
N GLY A 457 5.07 -32.59 -9.42
CA GLY A 457 5.38 -32.05 -8.09
C GLY A 457 5.18 -30.55 -7.88
N PHE A 458 4.05 -29.96 -8.29
CA PHE A 458 3.64 -28.68 -7.71
C PHE A 458 2.82 -28.96 -6.45
N ARG A 459 3.45 -28.79 -5.29
CA ARG A 459 2.72 -28.61 -4.02
C ARG A 459 2.16 -27.20 -4.02
N GLN A 460 0.84 -27.11 -4.03
CA GLN A 460 0.10 -25.90 -3.71
C GLN A 460 0.35 -25.61 -2.22
N ASN A 461 1.00 -24.50 -1.91
CA ASN A 461 1.22 -24.04 -0.55
C ASN A 461 -0.10 -23.44 -0.04
N ASP A 462 -0.95 -24.26 0.56
CA ASP A 462 -2.18 -23.86 1.28
C ASP A 462 -1.84 -23.23 2.66
N GLY A 463 -0.88 -22.31 2.70
CA GLY A 463 -0.39 -21.67 3.93
C GLY A 463 -1.10 -20.38 4.33
N TYR A 464 -2.07 -19.90 3.54
CA TYR A 464 -2.72 -18.60 3.75
C TYR A 464 -4.24 -18.68 3.96
N SER A 465 -4.75 -19.82 4.47
CA SER A 465 -6.11 -19.86 5.02
C SER A 465 -6.02 -19.87 6.55
N GLN A 466 -6.66 -18.89 7.18
CA GLN A 466 -6.76 -18.64 8.62
C GLN A 466 -5.70 -17.69 9.20
N ILE A 467 -5.90 -16.40 8.97
CA ILE A 467 -6.01 -15.41 10.05
C ILE A 467 -7.21 -14.53 9.74
#